data_AF-Q5DIR9-F1
#
_entry.id   AF-Q5DIR9-F1
#
_cell.length_a   1.000
_cell.length_b   1.000
_cell.length_c   1.000
_cell.angle_alpha   90.00
_cell.angle_beta   90.00
_cell.angle_gamma   90.00
#
_symmetry.space_group_name_H-M   'P 1'
#
loop_
_entity.id
_entity.type
_entity.pdbx_description
1 polymer ?
#
loop_
_entity_poly.entity_id
_entity_poly.type
_entity_poly.pdbx_seq_one_letter_code
_entity_poly.pdbx_strand_id
1 'polypeptide(L)'
;MLHTARSMQDLPSWKRLPRPAVPLEFDRPGFIRYFDNPDGFSVPPAWVAVGDDEYSEWLRGLKSAEAYHSNFLAWESQYQDPEYLAKLTLGQFGSEMELGMHDWLHMRWATVTRDPSNGSPVMGDRVPSDFSPRWFRPENDFLGDPFSSHVNPVFWSFHGWIDDRIEDWYRAHERFHPGEVRRREVQGIPWFAAGRWVEVDDPWLGPATHGCGLSDLQASSNSVELDVETMKLAVRIIFSEEDQLSGWLKRAPRRPWYARNLKLARDQLRR
;
A
#
# COMPACT_ATOMS: atom_id res chain seq x y z
N MET A 1 10.54 -7.77 -0.80
CA MET A 1 9.29 -8.51 -1.10
C MET A 1 9.18 -8.92 -2.56
N LEU A 2 9.14 -7.97 -3.52
CA LEU A 2 8.95 -8.28 -4.95
C LEU A 2 9.93 -9.29 -5.52
N HIS A 3 11.23 -9.16 -5.24
CA HIS A 3 12.26 -10.10 -5.72
C HIS A 3 11.95 -11.55 -5.33
N THR A 4 11.63 -11.79 -4.05
CA THR A 4 11.26 -13.11 -3.53
C THR A 4 9.93 -13.61 -4.11
N ALA A 5 8.91 -12.76 -4.21
CA ALA A 5 7.63 -13.17 -4.79
C ALA A 5 7.76 -13.56 -6.27
N ARG A 6 8.54 -12.78 -7.04
CA ARG A 6 8.80 -13.00 -8.47
C ARG A 6 9.64 -14.23 -8.77
N SER A 7 10.41 -14.74 -7.81
CA SER A 7 11.14 -16.01 -7.99
C SER A 7 10.22 -17.23 -7.90
N MET A 8 9.03 -17.08 -7.31
CA MET A 8 8.04 -18.16 -7.14
C MET A 8 6.95 -18.13 -8.21
N GLN A 9 6.57 -16.94 -8.68
CA GLN A 9 5.53 -16.75 -9.69
C GLN A 9 5.84 -15.51 -10.54
N ASP A 10 5.51 -15.56 -11.83
CA ASP A 10 5.56 -14.35 -12.67
C ASP A 10 4.52 -13.33 -12.20
N LEU A 11 4.99 -12.15 -11.78
CA LEU A 11 4.19 -11.06 -11.22
C LEU A 11 4.59 -9.76 -11.93
N PRO A 12 4.09 -9.55 -13.17
CA PRO A 12 4.46 -8.40 -13.97
C PRO A 12 3.93 -7.10 -13.35
N SER A 13 4.79 -6.09 -13.29
CA SER A 13 4.39 -4.72 -12.95
C SER A 13 3.34 -4.21 -13.94
N TRP A 14 2.39 -3.40 -13.47
CA TRP A 14 1.64 -2.56 -14.40
C TRP A 14 2.61 -1.62 -15.14
N LYS A 15 2.38 -1.44 -16.44
CA LYS A 15 3.09 -0.44 -17.25
C LYS A 15 2.36 0.89 -17.29
N ARG A 16 1.05 0.85 -17.06
CA ARG A 16 0.17 2.01 -16.92
C ARG A 16 -0.89 1.69 -15.88
N LEU A 17 -1.39 2.71 -15.19
CA LEU A 17 -2.51 2.51 -14.29
C LEU A 17 -3.78 2.12 -15.07
N PRO A 18 -4.59 1.14 -14.59
CA PRO A 18 -5.84 0.79 -15.25
C PRO A 18 -6.79 1.99 -15.30
N ARG A 19 -7.35 2.22 -16.48
CA ARG A 19 -8.30 3.32 -16.71
C ARG A 19 -9.66 3.00 -16.06
N PRO A 20 -10.46 4.02 -15.71
CA PRO A 20 -11.85 3.80 -15.29
C PRO A 20 -12.66 3.06 -16.37
N ALA A 21 -13.76 2.43 -15.95
CA ALA A 21 -14.70 1.80 -16.87
C ALA A 21 -15.14 2.78 -17.97
N VAL A 22 -15.13 2.32 -19.22
CA VAL A 22 -15.71 3.06 -20.33
C VAL A 22 -17.22 3.19 -20.12
N PRO A 23 -17.83 4.38 -20.23
CA PRO A 23 -19.28 4.52 -20.03
C PRO A 23 -20.09 3.69 -21.02
N LEU A 24 -21.24 3.18 -20.56
CA LEU A 24 -22.12 2.27 -21.29
C LEU A 24 -22.57 2.83 -22.65
N GLU A 25 -22.79 4.15 -22.71
CA GLU A 25 -23.20 4.89 -23.89
C GLU A 25 -22.13 4.96 -24.99
N PHE A 26 -20.85 4.74 -24.66
CA PHE A 26 -19.74 4.80 -25.62
C PHE A 26 -19.23 3.40 -26.03
N ASP A 27 -19.19 2.43 -25.11
CA ASP A 27 -18.79 1.05 -25.42
C ASP A 27 -19.51 0.06 -24.49
N ARG A 28 -20.68 -0.41 -24.95
CA ARG A 28 -21.48 -1.38 -24.20
C ARG A 28 -20.74 -2.71 -23.93
N PRO A 29 -20.12 -3.37 -24.92
CA PRO A 29 -19.33 -4.58 -24.65
C PRO A 29 -18.17 -4.34 -23.66
N GLY A 30 -17.46 -3.22 -23.77
CA GLY A 30 -16.37 -2.86 -22.86
C GLY A 30 -16.86 -2.62 -21.43
N PHE A 31 -17.95 -1.88 -21.27
CA PHE A 31 -18.60 -1.67 -19.98
C PHE A 31 -18.99 -3.00 -19.33
N ILE A 32 -19.69 -3.89 -20.07
CA ILE A 32 -20.12 -5.19 -19.52
C ILE A 32 -18.92 -6.03 -19.08
N ARG A 33 -17.86 -6.11 -19.90
CA ARG A 33 -16.64 -6.86 -19.55
C ARG A 33 -15.95 -6.30 -18.31
N TYR A 34 -15.96 -4.98 -18.09
CA TYR A 34 -15.36 -4.39 -16.90
C TYR A 34 -15.97 -4.94 -15.60
N PHE A 35 -17.28 -5.18 -15.57
CA PHE A 35 -17.96 -5.74 -14.39
C PHE A 35 -17.72 -7.23 -14.17
N ASP A 36 -17.14 -7.93 -15.15
CA ASP A 36 -16.67 -9.32 -15.01
C ASP A 36 -15.25 -9.38 -14.40
N ASN A 37 -14.54 -8.25 -14.32
CA ASN A 37 -13.17 -8.14 -13.83
C ASN A 37 -12.19 -9.16 -14.46
N PRO A 38 -12.13 -9.29 -15.79
CA PRO A 38 -11.48 -10.41 -16.47
C PRO A 38 -9.96 -10.47 -16.28
N ASP A 39 -9.32 -9.33 -16.02
CA ASP A 39 -7.89 -9.21 -15.77
C ASP A 39 -7.56 -9.02 -14.28
N GLY A 40 -8.56 -9.00 -13.41
CA GLY A 40 -8.40 -8.72 -11.98
C GLY A 40 -8.16 -7.24 -11.65
N PHE A 41 -8.14 -6.33 -12.63
CA PHE A 41 -7.72 -4.92 -12.44
C PHE A 41 -8.85 -3.90 -12.52
N SER A 42 -10.10 -4.34 -12.60
CA SER A 42 -11.26 -3.46 -12.53
C SER A 42 -11.40 -2.91 -11.10
N VAL A 43 -11.66 -1.60 -10.99
CA VAL A 43 -11.91 -0.93 -9.70
C VAL A 43 -13.20 -1.49 -9.10
N PRO A 44 -13.17 -2.13 -7.91
CA PRO A 44 -14.38 -2.58 -7.26
C PRO A 44 -15.26 -1.38 -6.87
N PRO A 45 -16.59 -1.44 -7.09
CA PRO A 45 -17.50 -0.39 -6.67
C PRO A 45 -17.35 -0.05 -5.17
N ALA A 46 -17.49 1.24 -4.84
CA ALA A 46 -17.45 1.70 -3.46
C ALA A 46 -18.62 1.11 -2.64
N TRP A 47 -18.41 0.91 -1.34
CA TRP A 47 -19.45 0.54 -0.38
C TRP A 47 -19.73 1.70 0.57
N VAL A 48 -20.87 1.63 1.26
CA VAL A 48 -21.28 2.61 2.27
C VAL A 48 -20.94 2.06 3.64
N ALA A 49 -20.11 2.74 4.42
CA ALA A 49 -19.80 2.34 5.78
C ALA A 49 -20.93 2.71 6.74
N VAL A 50 -21.18 1.83 7.71
CA VAL A 50 -22.25 2.01 8.69
C VAL A 50 -21.86 3.10 9.68
N GLY A 51 -22.59 4.22 9.68
CA GLY A 51 -22.37 5.33 10.61
C GLY A 51 -21.10 6.14 10.35
N ASP A 52 -20.55 6.07 9.12
CA ASP A 52 -19.36 6.83 8.71
C ASP A 52 -19.53 7.38 7.29
N ASP A 53 -20.31 8.45 7.18
CA ASP A 53 -20.57 9.15 5.92
C ASP A 53 -19.29 9.78 5.35
N GLU A 54 -18.38 10.24 6.23
CA GLU A 54 -17.11 10.84 5.83
C GLU A 54 -16.23 9.82 5.09
N TYR A 55 -16.07 8.62 5.64
CA TYR A 55 -15.35 7.54 4.96
C TYR A 55 -16.07 7.09 3.69
N SER A 56 -17.41 6.99 3.72
CA SER A 56 -18.21 6.60 2.55
C SER A 56 -18.03 7.58 1.39
N GLU A 57 -18.03 8.89 1.67
CA GLU A 57 -17.76 9.95 0.70
C GLU A 57 -16.33 9.86 0.16
N TRP A 58 -15.36 9.72 1.06
CA TRP A 58 -13.95 9.63 0.69
C TRP A 58 -13.69 8.43 -0.22
N LEU A 59 -14.19 7.25 0.14
CA LEU A 59 -14.02 6.01 -0.63
C LEU A 59 -14.70 6.10 -2.00
N ARG A 60 -15.90 6.68 -2.06
CA ARG A 60 -16.61 6.92 -3.32
C ARG A 60 -15.84 7.88 -4.23
N GLY A 61 -15.35 8.98 -3.68
CA GLY A 61 -14.50 9.93 -4.40
C GLY A 61 -13.24 9.28 -4.93
N LEU A 62 -12.49 8.58 -4.07
CA LEU A 62 -11.26 7.86 -4.40
C LEU A 62 -11.42 6.88 -5.56
N LYS A 63 -12.53 6.12 -5.57
CA LYS A 63 -12.82 5.11 -6.60
C LYS A 63 -13.41 5.68 -7.89
N SER A 64 -13.77 6.97 -7.90
CA SER A 64 -14.37 7.63 -9.06
C SER A 64 -13.43 7.73 -10.26
N ALA A 65 -14.02 7.98 -11.43
CA ALA A 65 -13.25 8.35 -12.62
C ALA A 65 -12.62 9.74 -12.48
N GLU A 66 -13.23 10.66 -11.74
CA GLU A 66 -12.68 12.01 -11.50
C GLU A 66 -11.35 11.92 -10.75
N ALA A 67 -11.30 11.16 -9.64
CA ALA A 67 -10.07 10.95 -8.89
C ALA A 67 -8.96 10.31 -9.72
N TYR A 68 -9.30 9.44 -10.68
CA TYR A 68 -8.32 8.94 -11.63
C TYR A 68 -7.65 10.08 -12.41
N HIS A 69 -8.44 11.00 -12.97
CA HIS A 69 -7.91 12.09 -13.79
C HIS A 69 -7.24 13.18 -12.95
N SER A 70 -7.73 13.47 -11.75
CA SER A 70 -7.19 14.55 -10.90
C SER A 70 -5.97 14.13 -10.07
N ASN A 71 -5.87 12.86 -9.68
CA ASN A 71 -4.83 12.37 -8.78
C ASN A 71 -3.98 11.26 -9.41
N PHE A 72 -4.57 10.12 -9.75
CA PHE A 72 -3.79 8.95 -10.20
C PHE A 72 -3.01 9.22 -11.48
N LEU A 73 -3.61 9.91 -12.45
CA LEU A 73 -2.96 10.28 -13.69
C LEU A 73 -1.89 11.37 -13.48
N ALA A 74 -2.11 12.27 -12.51
CA ALA A 74 -1.11 13.27 -12.13
C ALA A 74 0.12 12.60 -11.50
N TRP A 75 -0.07 11.68 -10.54
CA TRP A 75 1.01 10.88 -9.96
C TRP A 75 1.70 9.99 -11.00
N GLU A 76 0.93 9.35 -11.88
CA GLU A 76 1.50 8.55 -12.98
C GLU A 76 2.43 9.39 -13.85
N SER A 77 2.07 10.65 -14.13
CA SER A 77 2.91 11.59 -14.88
C SER A 77 4.11 12.08 -14.07
N GLN A 78 3.91 12.55 -12.84
CA GLN A 78 4.96 13.14 -11.99
C GLN A 78 6.07 12.13 -11.71
N TYR A 79 5.70 10.89 -11.39
CA TYR A 79 6.66 9.85 -11.06
C TYR A 79 7.33 9.20 -12.27
N GLN A 80 7.09 9.73 -13.47
CA GLN A 80 7.81 9.40 -14.70
C GLN A 80 8.46 10.64 -15.32
N ASP A 81 8.34 11.82 -14.71
CA ASP A 81 8.92 13.07 -15.19
C ASP A 81 10.34 13.25 -14.63
N PRO A 82 11.38 13.24 -15.48
CA PRO A 82 12.75 13.43 -15.04
C PRO A 82 13.00 14.77 -14.33
N GLU A 83 12.32 15.85 -14.72
CA GLU A 83 12.50 17.17 -14.09
C GLU A 83 11.89 17.24 -12.70
N TYR A 84 10.84 16.46 -12.47
CA TYR A 84 10.22 16.32 -11.16
C TYR A 84 11.10 15.45 -10.25
N LEU A 85 11.44 14.25 -10.71
CA LEU A 85 12.15 13.24 -9.92
C LEU A 85 13.57 13.68 -9.54
N ALA A 86 14.28 14.40 -10.41
CA ALA A 86 15.65 14.84 -10.12
C ALA A 86 15.75 15.84 -8.95
N LYS A 87 14.62 16.34 -8.43
CA LYS A 87 14.58 17.26 -7.28
C LYS A 87 14.52 16.55 -5.94
N LEU A 88 14.29 15.23 -5.93
CA LEU A 88 13.99 14.45 -4.74
C LEU A 88 15.14 13.50 -4.42
N THR A 89 15.53 13.42 -3.15
CA THR A 89 16.30 12.27 -2.67
C THR A 89 15.45 11.00 -2.71
N LEU A 90 16.08 9.83 -2.61
CA LEU A 90 15.38 8.55 -2.56
C LEU A 90 14.44 8.47 -1.34
N GLY A 91 14.86 9.00 -0.18
CA GLY A 91 14.01 9.11 1.01
C GLY A 91 12.80 10.03 0.81
N GLN A 92 13.00 11.20 0.19
CA GLN A 92 11.91 12.13 -0.13
C GLN A 92 10.90 11.51 -1.10
N PHE A 93 11.40 10.86 -2.15
CA PHE A 93 10.55 10.21 -3.15
C PHE A 93 9.73 9.07 -2.54
N GLY A 94 10.36 8.20 -1.75
CA GLY A 94 9.67 7.11 -1.05
C GLY A 94 8.58 7.62 -0.11
N SER A 95 8.89 8.62 0.71
CA SER A 95 7.94 9.20 1.67
C SER A 95 6.75 9.88 0.99
N GLU A 96 7.00 10.66 -0.06
CA GLU A 96 5.93 11.33 -0.81
C GLU A 96 4.98 10.33 -1.48
N MET A 97 5.54 9.28 -2.09
CA MET A 97 4.75 8.24 -2.74
C MET A 97 3.94 7.42 -1.73
N GLU A 98 4.53 7.07 -0.59
CA GLU A 98 3.86 6.28 0.47
C GLU A 98 2.68 7.06 1.09
N LEU A 99 2.90 8.33 1.44
CA LEU A 99 1.88 9.16 2.11
C LEU A 99 0.81 9.69 1.15
N GLY A 100 1.07 9.66 -0.16
CA GLY A 100 0.14 10.11 -1.20
C GLY A 100 -0.52 8.95 -1.95
N MET A 101 0.21 8.39 -2.91
CA MET A 101 -0.32 7.47 -3.91
C MET A 101 -0.55 6.05 -3.37
N HIS A 102 0.34 5.55 -2.51
CA HIS A 102 0.33 4.17 -2.03
C HIS A 102 -0.97 3.80 -1.30
N ASP A 103 -1.34 4.55 -0.25
CA ASP A 103 -2.56 4.29 0.51
C ASP A 103 -3.82 4.39 -0.38
N TRP A 104 -3.79 5.30 -1.37
CA TRP A 104 -4.85 5.47 -2.36
C TRP A 104 -4.94 4.29 -3.35
N LEU A 105 -3.82 3.70 -3.77
CA LEU A 105 -3.79 2.49 -4.60
C LEU A 105 -4.46 1.32 -3.86
N HIS A 106 -4.10 1.11 -2.60
CA HIS A 106 -4.71 0.10 -1.74
C HIS A 106 -6.23 0.25 -1.70
N MET A 107 -6.72 1.42 -1.31
CA MET A 107 -8.16 1.63 -1.09
C MET A 107 -8.96 1.76 -2.40
N ARG A 108 -8.33 2.19 -3.50
CA ARG A 108 -8.98 2.22 -4.82
C ARG A 108 -9.29 0.83 -5.33
N TRP A 109 -8.36 -0.11 -5.23
CA TRP A 109 -8.57 -1.50 -5.67
C TRP A 109 -9.09 -2.45 -4.59
N ALA A 110 -9.25 -1.99 -3.34
CA ALA A 110 -9.87 -2.79 -2.29
C ALA A 110 -11.31 -3.16 -2.63
N THR A 111 -11.67 -4.44 -2.45
CA THR A 111 -13.05 -4.86 -2.26
C THR A 111 -13.43 -4.73 -0.79
N VAL A 112 -14.74 -4.75 -0.47
CA VAL A 112 -15.20 -4.81 0.92
C VAL A 112 -14.55 -5.98 1.67
N THR A 113 -14.21 -5.77 2.93
CA THR A 113 -13.72 -6.82 3.83
C THR A 113 -14.71 -7.98 3.88
N ARG A 114 -14.21 -9.22 3.94
CA ARG A 114 -15.04 -10.44 4.02
C ARG A 114 -14.64 -11.26 5.23
N ASP A 115 -15.60 -11.96 5.84
CA ASP A 115 -15.28 -12.96 6.87
C ASP A 115 -14.54 -14.13 6.19
N PRO A 116 -13.30 -14.43 6.57
CA PRO A 116 -12.53 -15.48 5.90
C PRO A 116 -13.09 -16.89 6.14
N SER A 117 -14.04 -17.03 7.07
CA SER A 117 -14.66 -18.31 7.39
C SER A 117 -15.71 -18.74 6.36
N ASN A 118 -16.36 -17.78 5.71
CA ASN A 118 -17.49 -18.03 4.81
C ASN A 118 -17.59 -17.07 3.60
N GLY A 119 -16.67 -16.11 3.47
CA GLY A 119 -16.63 -15.13 2.38
C GLY A 119 -17.71 -14.05 2.45
N SER A 120 -18.52 -13.98 3.51
CA SER A 120 -19.60 -12.99 3.62
C SER A 120 -19.01 -11.59 3.80
N PRO A 121 -19.50 -10.56 3.09
CA PRO A 121 -19.10 -9.17 3.33
C PRO A 121 -19.32 -8.78 4.79
N VAL A 122 -18.32 -8.18 5.42
CA VAL A 122 -18.39 -7.64 6.78
C VAL A 122 -18.16 -6.14 6.74
N MET A 123 -19.00 -5.41 7.47
CA MET A 123 -18.94 -3.94 7.50
C MET A 123 -17.92 -3.41 8.52
N GLY A 124 -17.37 -4.28 9.36
CA GLY A 124 -16.31 -3.94 10.30
C GLY A 124 -15.01 -4.65 9.92
N ASP A 125 -13.91 -3.91 9.99
CA ASP A 125 -12.57 -4.44 9.66
C ASP A 125 -12.02 -5.36 10.77
N ARG A 126 -10.87 -5.98 10.53
CA ARG A 126 -10.10 -6.74 11.53
C ARG A 126 -9.44 -5.81 12.55
N VAL A 127 -9.59 -6.09 13.85
CA VAL A 127 -8.95 -5.26 14.89
C VAL A 127 -7.44 -5.49 14.76
N PRO A 128 -6.58 -4.46 14.77
CA PRO A 128 -5.14 -4.66 14.57
C PRO A 128 -4.53 -5.72 15.50
N SER A 129 -5.00 -5.78 16.75
CA SER A 129 -4.59 -6.75 17.78
C SER A 129 -5.38 -8.08 17.80
N ASP A 130 -6.37 -8.26 16.91
CA ASP A 130 -7.11 -9.53 16.76
C ASP A 130 -6.34 -10.50 15.85
N PHE A 131 -5.80 -11.54 16.49
CA PHE A 131 -5.07 -12.64 15.86
C PHE A 131 -5.87 -13.94 15.85
N SER A 132 -7.20 -13.86 15.83
CA SER A 132 -8.06 -15.04 15.69
C SER A 132 -7.65 -15.85 14.43
N PRO A 133 -7.53 -17.19 14.52
CA PRO A 133 -7.01 -18.02 13.42
C PRO A 133 -7.72 -17.84 12.08
N ARG A 134 -9.01 -17.48 12.10
CA ARG A 134 -9.78 -17.21 10.87
C ARG A 134 -9.16 -16.11 10.01
N TRP A 135 -8.53 -15.09 10.60
CA TRP A 135 -7.94 -13.98 9.85
C TRP A 135 -6.69 -14.38 9.06
N PHE A 136 -6.03 -15.48 9.42
CA PHE A 136 -4.85 -16.00 8.71
C PHE A 136 -5.22 -16.90 7.52
N ARG A 137 -6.51 -17.10 7.26
CA ARG A 137 -6.95 -17.90 6.12
C ARG A 137 -6.69 -17.16 4.80
N PRO A 138 -6.42 -17.89 3.70
CA PRO A 138 -6.11 -17.29 2.40
C PRO A 138 -7.25 -16.43 1.84
N GLU A 139 -8.49 -16.63 2.29
CA GLU A 139 -9.63 -15.79 1.90
C GLU A 139 -9.56 -14.37 2.46
N ASN A 140 -8.66 -14.09 3.44
CA ASN A 140 -8.40 -12.73 3.89
C ASN A 140 -7.32 -12.08 3.03
N ASP A 141 -7.74 -11.44 1.94
CA ASP A 141 -6.88 -10.70 1.02
C ASP A 141 -7.25 -9.21 0.95
N PHE A 142 -7.79 -8.66 2.04
CA PHE A 142 -8.28 -7.29 2.07
C PHE A 142 -7.13 -6.27 1.91
N LEU A 143 -7.17 -5.50 0.82
CA LEU A 143 -6.15 -4.49 0.50
C LEU A 143 -6.05 -3.36 1.52
N GLY A 144 -7.08 -3.11 2.34
CA GLY A 144 -7.11 -2.02 3.32
C GLY A 144 -6.33 -2.26 4.62
N ASP A 145 -5.76 -3.45 4.84
CA ASP A 145 -4.96 -3.82 6.03
C ASP A 145 -3.63 -4.47 5.59
N PRO A 146 -2.44 -3.99 6.02
CA PRO A 146 -1.15 -4.61 5.70
C PRO A 146 -1.04 -6.08 6.15
N PHE A 147 -1.86 -6.49 7.13
CA PHE A 147 -1.94 -7.89 7.56
C PHE A 147 -2.38 -8.84 6.42
N SER A 148 -3.18 -8.37 5.47
CA SER A 148 -3.72 -9.18 4.36
C SER A 148 -3.51 -8.60 2.97
N SER A 149 -3.08 -7.35 2.84
CA SER A 149 -2.98 -6.67 1.54
C SER A 149 -2.07 -7.40 0.54
N HIS A 150 -0.96 -7.95 1.02
CA HIS A 150 0.02 -8.70 0.23
C HIS A 150 -0.49 -10.04 -0.32
N VAL A 151 -1.64 -10.53 0.15
CA VAL A 151 -2.30 -11.74 -0.36
C VAL A 151 -3.07 -11.41 -1.65
N ASN A 152 -3.55 -10.17 -1.81
CA ASN A 152 -4.31 -9.77 -2.98
C ASN A 152 -3.42 -9.72 -4.25
N PRO A 153 -3.82 -10.30 -5.39
CA PRO A 153 -3.01 -10.28 -6.61
C PRO A 153 -2.68 -8.86 -7.12
N VAL A 154 -3.60 -7.90 -6.95
CA VAL A 154 -3.43 -6.52 -7.42
C VAL A 154 -2.32 -5.79 -6.68
N PHE A 155 -2.05 -6.17 -5.43
CA PHE A 155 -0.91 -5.67 -4.63
C PHE A 155 0.38 -5.73 -5.44
N TRP A 156 0.69 -6.89 -6.00
CA TRP A 156 1.94 -7.11 -6.71
C TRP A 156 2.04 -6.29 -8.01
N SER A 157 0.91 -6.06 -8.68
CA SER A 157 0.86 -5.27 -9.91
C SER A 157 1.23 -3.81 -9.68
N PHE A 158 0.64 -3.16 -8.67
CA PHE A 158 0.94 -1.75 -8.39
C PHE A 158 2.21 -1.56 -7.56
N HIS A 159 2.60 -2.50 -6.69
CA HIS A 159 3.91 -2.44 -6.06
C HIS A 159 5.03 -2.63 -7.07
N GLY A 160 4.84 -3.49 -8.08
CA GLY A 160 5.74 -3.56 -9.21
C GLY A 160 5.79 -2.25 -10.00
N TRP A 161 4.65 -1.59 -10.21
CA TRP A 161 4.62 -0.27 -10.85
C TRP A 161 5.41 0.77 -10.04
N ILE A 162 5.27 0.77 -8.71
CA ILE A 162 6.01 1.65 -7.79
C ILE A 162 7.52 1.38 -7.89
N ASP A 163 7.93 0.12 -7.80
CA ASP A 163 9.33 -0.32 -7.87
C ASP A 163 9.97 0.08 -9.21
N ASP A 164 9.24 -0.06 -10.33
CA ASP A 164 9.70 0.39 -11.65
C ASP A 164 9.99 1.92 -11.68
N ARG A 165 9.34 2.75 -10.84
CA ARG A 165 9.60 4.21 -10.78
C ARG A 165 10.92 4.56 -10.11
N ILE A 166 11.49 3.67 -9.29
CA ILE A 166 12.82 3.87 -8.70
C ILE A 166 13.88 3.97 -9.81
N GLU A 167 13.68 3.21 -10.89
CA GLU A 167 14.55 3.26 -12.07
C GLU A 167 14.31 4.53 -12.91
N ASP A 168 13.09 5.07 -12.95
CA ASP A 168 12.83 6.40 -13.51
C ASP A 168 13.55 7.49 -12.71
N TRP A 169 13.53 7.41 -11.37
CA TRP A 169 14.25 8.31 -10.49
C TRP A 169 15.77 8.23 -10.70
N TYR A 170 16.33 7.02 -10.80
CA TYR A 170 17.76 6.86 -11.08
C TYR A 170 18.15 7.49 -12.43
N ARG A 171 17.36 7.24 -13.49
CA ARG A 171 17.60 7.85 -14.81
C ARG A 171 17.47 9.38 -14.78
N ALA A 172 16.56 9.92 -13.97
CA ALA A 172 16.43 11.35 -13.77
C ALA A 172 17.70 11.95 -13.13
N HIS A 173 18.25 11.31 -12.10
CA HIS A 173 19.50 11.75 -11.50
C HIS A 173 20.69 11.56 -12.43
N GLU A 174 20.79 10.47 -13.19
CA GLU A 174 21.86 10.34 -14.19
C GLU A 174 21.80 11.42 -15.28
N ARG A 175 20.60 11.91 -15.62
CA ARG A 175 20.40 13.00 -16.59
C ARG A 175 20.83 14.36 -16.04
N PHE A 176 20.44 14.71 -14.82
CA PHE A 176 20.64 16.05 -14.25
C PHE A 176 21.85 16.17 -13.30
N HIS A 177 22.30 15.04 -12.75
CA HIS A 177 23.34 14.90 -11.73
C HIS A 177 24.25 13.68 -12.03
N PRO A 178 24.90 13.64 -13.20
CA PRO A 178 25.54 12.44 -13.71
C PRO A 178 26.61 11.90 -12.76
N GLY A 179 26.49 10.62 -12.37
CA GLY A 179 27.44 9.93 -11.50
C GLY A 179 27.32 10.24 -10.00
N GLU A 180 26.36 11.09 -9.60
CA GLU A 180 26.08 11.37 -8.19
C GLU A 180 25.30 10.24 -7.50
N VAL A 181 24.55 9.44 -8.27
CA VAL A 181 23.86 8.23 -7.77
C VAL A 181 24.59 6.99 -8.28
N ARG A 182 25.05 6.13 -7.37
CA ARG A 182 25.80 4.92 -7.73
C ARG A 182 25.01 3.68 -7.39
N ARG A 183 24.89 2.76 -8.35
CA ARG A 183 24.31 1.43 -8.10
C ARG A 183 25.19 0.63 -7.14
N ARG A 184 24.56 -0.18 -6.29
CA ARG A 184 25.18 -1.09 -5.34
C ARG A 184 24.23 -2.24 -5.06
N GLU A 185 24.73 -3.44 -4.84
CA GLU A 185 23.92 -4.53 -4.30
C GLU A 185 23.81 -4.40 -2.77
N VAL A 186 22.60 -4.41 -2.22
CA VAL A 186 22.33 -4.35 -0.78
C VAL A 186 21.41 -5.50 -0.42
N GLN A 187 21.84 -6.39 0.47
CA GLN A 187 21.08 -7.59 0.85
C GLN A 187 20.66 -8.48 -0.34
N GLY A 188 21.53 -8.60 -1.36
CA GLY A 188 21.25 -9.37 -2.58
C GLY A 188 20.28 -8.70 -3.56
N ILE A 189 19.90 -7.44 -3.32
CA ILE A 189 18.97 -6.66 -4.15
C ILE A 189 19.73 -5.56 -4.90
N PRO A 190 19.51 -5.38 -6.22
CA PRO A 190 19.99 -4.22 -6.95
C PRO A 190 19.45 -2.93 -6.34
N TRP A 191 20.34 -2.10 -5.81
CA TRP A 191 20.02 -0.88 -5.07
C TRP A 191 21.02 0.23 -5.37
N PHE A 192 21.11 1.23 -4.49
CA PHE A 192 22.01 2.38 -4.60
C PHE A 192 22.85 2.57 -3.34
N ALA A 193 24.07 3.09 -3.51
CA ALA A 193 24.93 3.47 -2.40
C ALA A 193 24.47 4.79 -1.77
N ALA A 194 24.70 4.95 -0.47
CA ALA A 194 24.50 6.23 0.21
C ALA A 194 25.35 7.34 -0.41
N GLY A 195 24.79 8.56 -0.44
CA GLY A 195 25.38 9.73 -1.07
C GLY A 195 24.44 10.94 -1.00
N ARG A 196 24.63 11.92 -1.91
CA ARG A 196 23.85 13.17 -1.91
C ARG A 196 22.34 12.94 -2.04
N TRP A 197 21.94 11.89 -2.75
CA TRP A 197 20.55 11.60 -3.11
C TRP A 197 20.01 10.32 -2.47
N VAL A 198 20.82 9.63 -1.67
CA VAL A 198 20.45 8.40 -0.95
C VAL A 198 20.99 8.55 0.47
N GLU A 199 20.11 8.80 1.42
CA GLU A 199 20.49 9.28 2.76
C GLU A 199 21.20 8.21 3.60
N VAL A 200 20.83 6.95 3.43
CA VAL A 200 21.27 5.82 4.25
C VAL A 200 21.55 4.59 3.36
N ASP A 201 22.45 3.71 3.80
CA ASP A 201 22.77 2.45 3.10
C ASP A 201 22.39 1.18 3.88
N ASP A 202 21.67 1.34 5.00
CA ASP A 202 21.13 0.30 5.88
C ASP A 202 19.58 0.29 5.86
N PRO A 203 18.93 -0.10 4.74
CA PRO A 203 17.47 -0.16 4.70
C PRO A 203 16.89 -1.11 5.77
N TRP A 204 15.82 -0.66 6.43
CA TRP A 204 15.18 -1.39 7.52
C TRP A 204 14.24 -2.48 6.98
N LEU A 205 14.57 -3.74 7.25
CA LEU A 205 13.77 -4.93 6.93
C LEU A 205 13.28 -5.61 8.21
N GLY A 206 13.10 -4.83 9.28
CA GLY A 206 12.78 -5.33 10.62
C GLY A 206 13.99 -5.87 11.38
N PRO A 207 13.77 -6.78 12.35
CA PRO A 207 14.81 -7.37 13.19
C PRO A 207 15.96 -8.03 12.42
N ALA A 208 15.73 -8.49 11.19
CA ALA A 208 16.78 -9.12 10.37
C ALA A 208 17.93 -8.17 10.01
N THR A 209 17.67 -6.86 9.89
CA THR A 209 18.73 -5.87 9.61
C THR A 209 19.07 -4.99 10.81
N HIS A 210 18.16 -4.79 11.76
CA HIS A 210 18.34 -3.84 12.88
C HIS A 210 17.88 -4.38 14.24
N GLY A 211 17.74 -5.69 14.41
CA GLY A 211 17.39 -6.30 15.69
C GLY A 211 18.57 -6.22 16.68
N CYS A 212 18.36 -5.61 17.85
CA CYS A 212 19.33 -5.58 18.96
C CYS A 212 18.60 -5.80 20.30
N GLY A 213 18.02 -7.00 20.46
CA GLY A 213 17.25 -7.38 21.64
C GLY A 213 18.11 -7.60 22.90
N LEU A 214 17.50 -7.47 24.08
CA LEU A 214 18.13 -7.47 25.40
C LEU A 214 18.69 -8.82 25.90
N SER A 215 18.73 -9.89 25.08
CA SER A 215 19.17 -11.21 25.55
C SER A 215 20.33 -11.79 24.74
N ASP A 216 21.38 -12.23 25.44
CA ASP A 216 22.53 -12.98 24.90
C ASP A 216 22.10 -14.27 24.17
N LEU A 217 20.87 -14.75 24.41
CA LEU A 217 20.27 -15.91 23.75
C LEU A 217 19.84 -15.61 22.30
N GLN A 218 19.37 -14.39 21.99
CA GLN A 218 18.99 -13.99 20.63
C GLN A 218 20.19 -13.54 19.78
N ALA A 219 21.29 -13.13 20.40
CA ALA A 219 22.52 -12.75 19.70
C ALA A 219 23.25 -13.94 19.05
N SER A 220 22.90 -15.18 19.41
CA SER A 220 23.57 -16.41 18.96
C SER A 220 22.91 -17.10 17.76
N SER A 221 21.68 -16.73 17.40
CA SER A 221 21.02 -17.28 16.21
C SER A 221 21.15 -16.30 15.04
N ASN A 222 22.02 -16.61 14.08
CA ASN A 222 22.07 -15.94 12.77
C ASN A 222 20.78 -16.11 11.94
N SER A 223 19.74 -16.74 12.50
CA SER A 223 18.39 -16.79 11.98
C SER A 223 17.45 -16.16 13.01
N VAL A 224 17.30 -14.84 12.99
CA VAL A 224 16.13 -14.20 13.58
C VAL A 224 14.95 -14.51 12.66
N GLU A 225 14.50 -15.78 12.64
CA GLU A 225 13.15 -16.07 12.17
C GLU A 225 12.23 -15.21 13.04
N LEU A 226 11.44 -14.35 12.39
CA LEU A 226 10.58 -13.41 13.08
C LEU A 226 9.58 -14.20 13.93
N ASP A 227 9.85 -14.26 15.24
CA ASP A 227 9.03 -15.02 16.17
C ASP A 227 7.61 -14.47 16.21
N VAL A 228 6.64 -15.35 15.98
CA VAL A 228 5.22 -14.99 15.82
C VAL A 228 4.68 -14.32 17.08
N GLU A 229 5.03 -14.82 18.26
CA GLU A 229 4.54 -14.24 19.52
C GLU A 229 5.20 -12.90 19.84
N THR A 230 6.49 -12.73 19.50
CA THR A 230 7.19 -11.45 19.58
C THR A 230 6.54 -10.40 18.68
N MET A 231 6.20 -10.75 17.43
CA MET A 231 5.46 -9.84 16.54
C MET A 231 4.07 -9.50 17.09
N LYS A 232 3.31 -10.49 17.58
CA LYS A 232 2.00 -10.26 18.20
C LYS A 232 2.12 -9.34 19.43
N LEU A 233 3.13 -9.54 20.26
CA LEU A 233 3.38 -8.70 21.43
C LEU A 233 3.71 -7.26 21.02
N ALA A 234 4.60 -7.06 20.05
CA ALA A 234 4.93 -5.73 19.55
C ALA A 234 3.70 -4.99 19.00
N VAL A 235 2.86 -5.66 18.21
CA VAL A 235 1.60 -5.11 17.71
C VAL A 235 0.65 -4.78 18.87
N ARG A 236 0.50 -5.67 19.86
CA ARG A 236 -0.30 -5.37 21.05
C ARG A 236 0.21 -4.12 21.77
N ILE A 237 1.52 -3.96 21.95
CA ILE A 237 2.10 -2.76 22.57
C ILE A 237 1.70 -1.51 21.79
N ILE A 238 1.88 -1.50 20.47
CA ILE A 238 1.54 -0.36 19.59
C ILE A 238 0.07 0.04 19.69
N PHE A 239 -0.84 -0.93 19.74
CA PHE A 239 -2.30 -0.66 19.72
C PHE A 239 -2.99 -0.71 21.09
N SER A 240 -2.31 -1.12 22.17
CA SER A 240 -2.92 -1.28 23.50
C SER A 240 -3.23 0.03 24.23
N GLU A 241 -2.54 1.12 23.90
CA GLU A 241 -2.80 2.43 24.52
C GLU A 241 -4.06 3.12 23.96
N GLU A 242 -4.46 2.81 22.71
CA GLU A 242 -5.68 3.36 22.11
C GLU A 242 -6.95 2.91 22.86
N ASP A 243 -6.96 1.68 23.40
CA ASP A 243 -8.08 1.14 24.15
C ASP A 243 -8.33 1.89 25.47
N GLN A 244 -7.28 2.39 26.14
CA GLN A 244 -7.41 3.11 27.42
C GLN A 244 -7.94 4.54 27.26
N LEU A 245 -7.60 5.22 26.16
CA LEU A 245 -8.07 6.57 25.85
C LEU A 245 -9.50 6.59 25.26
N SER A 246 -9.89 5.50 24.60
CA SER A 246 -11.21 5.35 23.96
C SER A 246 -12.41 5.39 24.94
N GLY A 247 -12.17 5.23 26.24
CA GLY A 247 -13.19 5.37 27.28
C GLY A 247 -13.62 6.81 27.56
N TRP A 248 -12.83 7.81 27.14
CA TRP A 248 -13.02 9.23 27.49
C TRP A 248 -13.40 10.13 26.31
N LEU A 249 -13.24 9.66 25.07
CA LEU A 249 -13.51 10.42 23.84
C LEU A 249 -14.61 9.73 23.01
N LYS A 250 -15.43 10.51 22.28
CA LYS A 250 -16.36 9.94 21.28
C LYS A 250 -15.55 9.04 20.35
N ARG A 251 -15.86 7.74 20.33
CA ARG A 251 -15.21 6.76 19.45
C ARG A 251 -15.35 7.25 18.00
N ALA A 252 -14.23 7.59 17.38
CA ALA A 252 -14.19 7.74 15.93
C ALA A 252 -14.66 6.42 15.30
N PRO A 253 -15.43 6.45 14.20
CA PRO A 253 -15.82 5.24 13.51
C PRO A 253 -14.58 4.45 13.10
N ARG A 254 -14.71 3.13 13.13
CA ARG A 254 -13.59 2.24 12.84
C ARG A 254 -13.37 2.14 11.34
N ARG A 255 -12.13 2.40 10.90
CA ARG A 255 -11.73 2.45 9.48
C ARG A 255 -10.59 1.47 9.19
N PRO A 256 -10.41 1.05 7.92
CA PRO A 256 -9.24 0.29 7.49
C PRO A 256 -7.93 1.04 7.76
N TRP A 257 -6.82 0.31 7.87
CA TRP A 257 -5.49 0.88 8.12
C TRP A 257 -5.15 1.98 7.11
N TYR A 258 -5.28 1.70 5.80
CA TYR A 258 -4.97 2.66 4.73
C TYR A 258 -6.04 3.76 4.55
N ALA A 259 -7.07 3.79 5.40
CA ALA A 259 -8.05 4.88 5.45
C ALA A 259 -8.00 5.66 6.77
N ARG A 260 -7.10 5.31 7.70
CA ARG A 260 -7.00 6.00 9.00
C ARG A 260 -6.58 7.47 8.89
N ASN A 261 -5.85 7.80 7.82
CA ASN A 261 -5.38 9.16 7.52
C ASN A 261 -6.23 9.84 6.43
N LEU A 262 -7.45 9.36 6.18
CA LEU A 262 -8.30 9.95 5.14
C LEU A 262 -8.53 11.44 5.41
N LYS A 263 -8.65 12.20 4.33
CA LYS A 263 -8.93 13.62 4.38
C LYS A 263 -9.79 14.00 3.20
N LEU A 264 -10.98 14.53 3.47
CA LEU A 264 -11.84 15.08 2.44
C LEU A 264 -11.34 16.46 2.00
N ALA A 265 -11.38 16.70 0.69
CA ALA A 265 -11.24 18.05 0.16
C ALA A 265 -12.46 18.90 0.57
N ARG A 266 -12.28 20.22 0.67
CA ARG A 266 -13.33 21.15 1.12
C ARG A 266 -14.63 21.02 0.31
N ASP A 267 -14.52 20.68 -0.97
CA ASP A 267 -15.68 20.57 -1.86
C ASP A 267 -16.44 19.26 -1.69
N GLN A 268 -15.81 18.21 -1.14
CA GLN A 268 -16.47 16.95 -0.78
C GLN A 268 -17.31 17.08 0.50
N LEU A 269 -16.93 17.98 1.41
CA LEU A 269 -17.65 18.25 2.67
C LEU A 269 -18.93 19.08 2.48
N ARG A 270 -19.17 19.61 1.28
CA ARG A 270 -20.28 20.53 0.97
C ARG A 270 -21.45 19.87 0.24
N ARG A 271 -21.34 18.57 -0.08
CA ARG A 271 -22.41 17.78 -0.69
C ARG A 271 -23.12 16.97 0.38
#